data_AF-W9SE80-F1
#
_entry.id   AF-W9SE80-F1
#
_cell.length_a   1.000
_cell.length_b   1.000
_cell.length_c   1.000
_cell.angle_alpha   90.00
_cell.angle_beta   90.00
_cell.angle_gamma   90.00
#
_symmetry.space_group_name_H-M   'P 1'
#
loop_
_entity.id
_entity.type
_entity.pdbx_description
1 polymer ?
#
loop_
_entity_poly.entity_id
_entity_poly.type
_entity_poly.pdbx_seq_one_letter_code
_entity_poly.pdbx_strand_id
1 'polypeptide(L)'
;MSNNTATFEITVAAGESAPPSNSFSKTDEAIRYLSTILPSIPSSLSSSSNPSLSLLHDPEISTHISALLRRPSAGTGDDNLCRWLYDAFQSGDPGLHLVVLRYIPLLAGAYLSLATLWRPLAGFEAILLALYSHETTSRAGQPVTVNVPDMSHPSLYHESTSPAKNNSTALNLSIVSPTLEPHGAVRSTRRARIVGVALELYFGKIHEMPKSSKIDFCEFCRVWAGDRDDDRNKQSDPSRVGEVNDSEDGVAGRRIPLPWELLQPILRILGHCVMARWANDKEVFDAAKDACRSLHVRAVHDTNAKAILAAESLLRLGNMASLELTNEDEAADPTEIPTTNILTLN
;
A
#
# COMPACT_ATOMS: atom_id res chain seq x y z
N MET A 1 26.68 7.93 64.56
CA MET A 1 25.83 6.92 63.92
C MET A 1 24.96 7.69 62.95
N SER A 2 25.44 7.80 61.71
CA SER A 2 24.95 8.75 60.71
C SER A 2 24.29 7.99 59.57
N ASN A 3 23.16 8.53 59.13
CA ASN A 3 22.22 7.98 58.14
C ASN A 3 22.89 7.69 56.80
N ASN A 4 22.67 6.48 56.25
CA ASN A 4 22.96 6.14 54.86
C ASN A 4 21.65 5.77 54.15
N THR A 5 21.11 6.74 53.42
CA THR A 5 20.15 6.57 52.33
C THR A 5 20.88 6.01 51.12
N ALA A 6 20.57 4.77 50.72
CA ALA A 6 21.08 4.16 49.49
C ALA A 6 20.13 4.49 48.32
N THR A 7 20.55 5.44 47.49
CA THR A 7 20.05 5.67 46.13
C THR A 7 20.57 4.58 45.20
N PHE A 8 19.67 3.88 44.52
CA PHE A 8 20.00 2.93 43.45
C PHE A 8 20.30 3.70 42.16
N GLU A 9 21.54 3.63 41.69
CA GLU A 9 21.94 4.08 40.35
C GLU A 9 21.59 3.01 39.32
N ILE A 10 20.89 3.41 38.25
CA ILE A 10 20.68 2.59 37.05
C ILE A 10 21.83 2.91 36.08
N THR A 11 22.74 1.96 35.90
CA THR A 11 23.79 2.01 34.87
C THR A 11 23.15 1.72 33.51
N VAL A 12 22.98 2.74 32.68
CA VAL A 12 22.62 2.57 31.27
C VAL A 12 23.90 2.31 30.48
N ALA A 13 24.03 1.10 29.93
CA ALA A 13 25.08 0.77 28.98
C ALA A 13 24.90 1.60 27.70
N ALA A 14 25.90 2.42 27.38
CA ALA A 14 25.97 3.18 26.15
C ALA A 14 26.14 2.22 24.96
N GLY A 15 25.10 2.07 24.15
CA GLY A 15 25.23 1.57 22.78
C GLY A 15 25.73 2.70 21.88
N GLU A 16 26.85 2.49 21.20
CA GLU A 16 27.44 3.40 20.23
C GLU A 16 26.42 3.77 19.14
N SER A 17 25.98 5.03 19.15
CA SER A 17 25.29 5.66 18.02
C SER A 17 26.32 6.03 16.95
N ALA A 18 26.22 5.41 15.77
CA ALA A 18 26.97 5.82 14.58
C ALA A 18 26.66 7.28 14.20
N PRO A 19 27.63 8.02 13.62
CA PRO A 19 27.46 9.46 13.36
C PRO A 19 26.49 9.72 12.19
N PRO A 20 25.70 10.81 12.23
CA PRO A 20 24.71 11.17 11.20
C PRO A 20 25.32 11.75 9.90
N SER A 21 26.64 11.71 9.71
CA SER A 21 27.31 12.41 8.60
C SER A 21 27.32 11.66 7.26
N ASN A 22 27.06 10.34 7.25
CA ASN A 22 27.21 9.51 6.05
C ASN A 22 25.92 9.33 5.23
N SER A 23 24.75 9.65 5.77
CA SER A 23 23.46 9.53 5.05
C SER A 23 23.25 10.67 4.05
N PHE A 24 23.61 11.90 4.44
CA PHE A 24 23.48 13.08 3.59
C PHE A 24 24.26 12.96 2.27
N SER A 25 25.49 12.41 2.32
CA SER A 25 26.32 12.26 1.11
C SER A 25 25.69 11.30 0.08
N LYS A 26 25.06 10.21 0.55
CA LYS A 26 24.40 9.23 -0.33
C LYS A 26 23.15 9.81 -1.00
N THR A 27 22.35 10.57 -0.24
CA THR A 27 21.14 11.22 -0.78
C THR A 27 21.49 12.28 -1.81
N ASP A 28 22.56 13.06 -1.58
CA ASP A 28 23.05 14.04 -2.54
C ASP A 28 23.59 13.38 -3.82
N GLU A 29 24.32 12.26 -3.70
CA GLU A 29 24.78 11.47 -4.86
C GLU A 29 23.60 10.91 -5.66
N ALA A 30 22.58 10.37 -4.97
CA ALA A 30 21.37 9.88 -5.62
C ALA A 30 20.65 11.00 -6.39
N ILE A 31 20.52 12.19 -5.81
CA ILE A 31 19.88 13.33 -6.47
C ILE A 31 20.70 13.83 -7.66
N ARG A 32 22.03 13.87 -7.54
CA ARG A 32 22.90 14.18 -8.69
C ARG A 32 22.71 13.17 -9.81
N TYR A 33 22.63 11.88 -9.50
CA TYR A 33 22.36 10.87 -10.54
C TYR A 33 20.96 11.06 -11.16
N LEU A 34 19.94 11.34 -10.34
CA LEU A 34 18.58 11.62 -10.84
C LEU A 34 18.55 12.83 -11.78
N SER A 35 19.39 13.84 -11.55
CA SER A 35 19.49 15.05 -12.41
C SER A 35 19.99 14.75 -13.82
N THR A 36 20.66 13.62 -14.01
CA THR A 36 21.09 13.17 -15.34
C THR A 36 19.96 12.49 -16.12
N ILE A 37 18.93 12.01 -15.42
CA ILE A 37 17.79 11.27 -15.97
C ILE A 37 16.63 12.22 -16.28
N LEU A 38 16.38 13.20 -15.42
CA LEU A 38 15.28 14.14 -15.55
C LEU A 38 15.72 15.42 -16.28
N PRO A 39 14.85 16.00 -17.13
CA PRO A 39 15.18 17.19 -17.92
C PRO A 39 15.39 18.46 -17.07
N SER A 40 14.78 18.54 -15.89
CA SER A 40 14.98 19.66 -14.95
C SER A 40 14.71 19.22 -13.52
N ILE A 41 15.60 19.56 -12.60
CA ILE A 41 15.39 19.41 -11.16
C ILE A 41 15.30 20.80 -10.52
N PRO A 42 14.25 21.09 -9.73
CA PRO A 42 14.12 22.37 -9.05
C PRO A 42 15.25 22.59 -8.04
N SER A 43 15.82 23.80 -8.04
CA SER A 43 16.92 24.22 -7.17
C SER A 43 16.57 24.21 -5.67
N SER A 44 15.27 24.12 -5.34
CA SER A 44 14.75 23.94 -3.99
C SER A 44 15.16 22.60 -3.37
N LEU A 45 15.42 21.56 -4.17
CA LEU A 45 15.83 20.25 -3.66
C LEU A 45 17.25 20.24 -3.11
N SER A 46 18.18 20.92 -3.81
CA SER A 46 19.59 21.01 -3.39
C SER A 46 19.81 21.94 -2.20
N SER A 47 18.82 22.75 -1.84
CA SER A 47 18.88 23.71 -0.72
C SER A 47 18.01 23.29 0.47
N SER A 48 17.27 22.18 0.36
CA SER A 48 16.41 21.66 1.42
C SER A 48 17.21 20.97 2.52
N SER A 49 16.76 21.10 3.77
CA SER A 49 17.32 20.37 4.91
C SER A 49 17.03 18.87 4.87
N ASN A 50 15.98 18.46 4.15
CA ASN A 50 15.59 17.05 3.98
C ASN A 50 15.27 16.77 2.49
N PRO A 51 16.31 16.55 1.68
CA PRO A 51 16.17 16.40 0.22
C PRO A 51 15.24 15.24 -0.19
N SER A 52 15.25 14.13 0.55
CA SER A 52 14.42 12.95 0.28
C SER A 52 12.92 13.19 0.51
N LEU A 53 12.56 13.94 1.56
CA LEU A 53 11.16 14.33 1.82
C LEU A 53 10.67 15.31 0.76
N SER A 54 11.50 16.30 0.40
CA SER A 54 11.15 17.24 -0.66
C SER A 54 10.94 16.50 -1.99
N LEU A 55 11.78 15.51 -2.31
CA LEU A 55 11.61 14.65 -3.48
C LEU A 55 10.32 13.79 -3.40
N LEU A 56 9.97 13.30 -2.21
CA LEU A 56 8.77 12.50 -1.97
C LEU A 56 7.47 13.26 -2.25
N HIS A 57 7.43 14.57 -2.04
CA HIS A 57 6.22 15.39 -2.22
C HIS A 57 6.23 16.29 -3.45
N ASP A 58 7.34 16.37 -4.18
CA ASP A 58 7.43 17.19 -5.39
C ASP A 58 6.47 16.66 -6.49
N PRO A 59 5.49 17.46 -6.95
CA PRO A 59 4.52 17.02 -7.94
C PRO A 59 5.13 16.95 -9.34
N GLU A 60 6.02 17.86 -9.73
CA GLU A 60 6.59 17.93 -11.09
C GLU A 60 7.51 16.74 -11.36
N ILE A 61 8.43 16.45 -10.46
CA ILE A 61 9.32 15.29 -10.58
C ILE A 61 8.51 14.00 -10.58
N SER A 62 7.48 13.94 -9.73
CA SER A 62 6.65 12.75 -9.67
C SER A 62 5.88 12.48 -10.96
N THR A 63 5.32 13.50 -11.62
CA THR A 63 4.63 13.31 -12.90
C THR A 63 5.60 12.89 -14.00
N HIS A 64 6.81 13.45 -14.04
CA HIS A 64 7.84 13.04 -14.98
C HIS A 64 8.30 11.60 -14.76
N ILE A 65 8.61 11.21 -13.52
CA ILE A 65 9.00 9.82 -13.18
C ILE A 65 7.86 8.86 -13.51
N SER A 66 6.62 9.18 -13.13
CA SER A 66 5.46 8.35 -13.45
C SER A 66 5.23 8.24 -14.95
N ALA A 67 5.45 9.31 -15.73
CA ALA A 67 5.37 9.27 -17.19
C ALA A 67 6.43 8.35 -17.80
N LEU A 68 7.66 8.36 -17.27
CA LEU A 68 8.72 7.44 -17.69
C LEU A 68 8.37 5.98 -17.37
N LEU A 69 7.87 5.69 -16.16
CA LEU A 69 7.50 4.34 -15.73
C LEU A 69 6.27 3.76 -16.46
N ARG A 70 5.38 4.61 -16.98
CA ARG A 70 4.20 4.19 -17.77
C ARG A 70 4.54 3.82 -19.22
N ARG A 71 5.74 4.14 -19.72
CA ARG A 71 6.12 3.83 -21.10
C ARG A 71 6.19 2.30 -21.31
N PRO A 72 5.76 1.76 -22.47
CA PRO A 72 5.85 0.32 -22.75
C PRO A 72 7.27 -0.24 -22.74
N SER A 73 8.29 0.62 -22.92
CA SER A 73 9.72 0.29 -22.86
C SER A 73 10.32 0.39 -21.46
N ALA A 74 9.55 0.80 -20.46
CA ALA A 74 10.05 0.94 -19.09
C ALA A 74 10.39 -0.43 -18.50
N GLY A 75 11.49 -0.50 -17.76
CA GLY A 75 11.92 -1.73 -17.09
C GLY A 75 12.56 -2.79 -18.00
N THR A 76 12.70 -2.53 -19.30
CA THR A 76 13.44 -3.42 -20.22
C THR A 76 14.93 -3.07 -20.24
N GLY A 77 15.81 -4.07 -20.08
CA GLY A 77 17.26 -3.88 -20.22
C GLY A 77 17.86 -2.87 -19.22
N ASP A 78 18.73 -1.99 -19.72
CA ASP A 78 19.48 -0.98 -18.95
C ASP A 78 18.68 0.32 -18.75
N ASP A 79 17.53 0.23 -18.09
CA ASP A 79 16.73 1.39 -17.72
C ASP A 79 17.40 2.16 -16.56
N ASN A 80 17.95 3.34 -16.85
CA ASN A 80 18.63 4.18 -15.87
C ASN A 80 17.74 4.58 -14.69
N LEU A 81 16.43 4.76 -14.91
CA LEU A 81 15.50 5.09 -13.83
C LEU A 81 15.27 3.87 -12.94
N CYS A 82 15.14 2.68 -13.52
CA CYS A 82 15.02 1.46 -12.73
C CYS A 82 16.31 1.19 -11.93
N ARG A 83 17.47 1.46 -12.52
CA ARG A 83 18.76 1.38 -11.83
C ARG A 83 18.83 2.38 -10.66
N TRP A 84 18.44 3.62 -10.89
CA TRP A 84 18.38 4.64 -9.84
C TRP A 84 17.45 4.22 -8.68
N LEU A 85 16.25 3.71 -8.99
CA LEU A 85 15.31 3.22 -7.97
C LEU A 85 15.87 2.05 -7.17
N TYR A 86 16.57 1.13 -7.84
CA TYR A 86 17.25 0.00 -7.19
C TYR A 86 18.36 0.49 -6.25
N ASP A 87 19.27 1.34 -6.74
CA ASP A 87 20.39 1.86 -5.95
C ASP A 87 19.90 2.75 -4.78
N ALA A 88 18.85 3.55 -5.00
CA ALA A 88 18.21 4.37 -3.96
C ALA A 88 17.64 3.50 -2.83
N PHE A 89 17.04 2.36 -3.16
CA PHE A 89 16.54 1.40 -2.16
C PHE A 89 17.67 0.64 -1.46
N GLN A 90 18.78 0.34 -2.15
CA GLN A 90 19.93 -0.34 -1.53
C GLN A 90 20.77 0.59 -0.64
N SER A 91 20.58 1.92 -0.75
CA SER A 91 21.33 2.92 0.01
C SER A 91 21.20 2.76 1.54
N GLY A 92 20.08 2.18 2.00
CA GLY A 92 19.70 2.04 3.40
C GLY A 92 19.11 3.30 4.02
N ASP A 93 18.97 4.40 3.26
CA ASP A 93 18.38 5.65 3.76
C ASP A 93 16.85 5.54 3.84
N PRO A 94 16.23 5.75 5.01
CA PRO A 94 14.78 5.63 5.16
C PRO A 94 14.00 6.63 4.30
N GLY A 95 14.56 7.81 4.02
CA GLY A 95 13.92 8.82 3.16
C GLY A 95 13.89 8.35 1.70
N LEU A 96 15.01 7.87 1.17
CA LEU A 96 15.06 7.29 -0.18
C LEU A 96 14.20 6.03 -0.31
N HIS A 97 14.11 5.19 0.74
CA HIS A 97 13.19 4.06 0.74
C HIS A 97 11.73 4.50 0.54
N LEU A 98 11.30 5.58 1.22
CA LEU A 98 9.95 6.13 1.03
C LEU A 98 9.73 6.64 -0.40
N VAL A 99 10.72 7.29 -0.99
CA VAL A 99 10.66 7.74 -2.40
C VAL A 99 10.48 6.56 -3.33
N VAL A 100 11.21 5.46 -3.15
CA VAL A 100 11.03 4.24 -3.96
C VAL A 100 9.66 3.63 -3.71
N LEU A 101 9.22 3.56 -2.43
CA LEU A 101 7.91 3.04 -2.06
C LEU A 101 6.76 3.81 -2.73
N ARG A 102 6.89 5.13 -2.92
CA ARG A 102 5.90 5.96 -3.63
C ARG A 102 5.53 5.41 -5.01
N TYR A 103 6.51 4.85 -5.73
CA TYR A 103 6.33 4.37 -7.11
C TYR A 103 5.95 2.88 -7.19
N ILE A 104 5.80 2.17 -6.07
CA ILE A 104 5.42 0.75 -6.06
C ILE A 104 4.08 0.49 -6.75
N PRO A 105 3.02 1.29 -6.56
CA PRO A 105 1.78 1.12 -7.32
C PRO A 105 2.00 1.14 -8.83
N LEU A 106 2.84 2.05 -9.32
CA LEU A 106 3.18 2.17 -10.75
C LEU A 106 4.04 1.01 -11.23
N LEU A 107 5.07 0.64 -10.46
CA LEU A 107 5.96 -0.48 -10.79
C LEU A 107 5.19 -1.80 -10.81
N ALA A 108 4.39 -2.09 -9.79
CA ALA A 108 3.54 -3.27 -9.73
C ALA A 108 2.49 -3.25 -10.86
N GLY A 109 1.87 -2.09 -11.08
CA GLY A 109 0.92 -1.80 -12.16
C GLY A 109 1.43 -2.16 -13.54
N ALA A 110 2.52 -1.49 -13.93
CA ALA A 110 3.18 -1.67 -15.21
C ALA A 110 3.73 -3.10 -15.34
N TYR A 111 4.43 -3.61 -14.32
CA TYR A 111 5.01 -4.94 -14.34
C TYR A 111 3.96 -6.04 -14.53
N LEU A 112 2.88 -6.05 -13.74
CA LEU A 112 1.86 -7.09 -13.84
C LEU A 112 1.12 -7.04 -15.18
N SER A 113 0.84 -5.84 -15.70
CA SER A 113 0.20 -5.66 -17.00
C SER A 113 1.11 -6.12 -18.15
N LEU A 114 2.38 -5.72 -18.14
CA LEU A 114 3.35 -6.05 -19.20
C LEU A 114 3.85 -7.50 -19.11
N ALA A 115 3.91 -8.10 -17.92
CA ALA A 115 4.41 -9.46 -17.76
C ALA A 115 3.44 -10.52 -18.33
N THR A 116 2.23 -10.13 -18.74
CA THR A 116 1.33 -10.96 -19.57
C THR A 116 1.72 -10.98 -21.05
N LEU A 117 2.58 -10.07 -21.48
CA LEU A 117 3.12 -9.96 -22.84
C LEU A 117 4.46 -10.68 -23.02
N TRP A 118 4.92 -11.42 -22.00
CA TRP A 118 6.14 -12.25 -22.05
C TRP A 118 7.40 -11.45 -22.38
N ARG A 119 7.39 -10.13 -22.12
CA ARG A 119 8.53 -9.24 -22.32
C ARG A 119 9.48 -9.32 -21.11
N PRO A 120 10.81 -9.31 -21.32
CA PRO A 120 11.78 -9.28 -20.23
C PRO A 120 11.77 -7.91 -19.55
N LEU A 121 11.35 -7.85 -18.30
CA LEU A 121 11.24 -6.61 -17.49
C LEU A 121 12.28 -6.61 -16.37
N ALA A 122 13.55 -6.86 -16.73
CA ALA A 122 14.64 -7.06 -15.78
C ALA A 122 14.80 -5.91 -14.77
N GLY A 123 14.57 -4.66 -15.19
CA GLY A 123 14.64 -3.50 -14.30
C GLY A 123 13.56 -3.53 -13.21
N PHE A 124 12.32 -3.79 -13.58
CA PHE A 124 11.22 -3.92 -12.61
C PHE A 124 11.40 -5.15 -11.71
N GLU A 125 11.83 -6.27 -12.27
CA GLU A 125 12.09 -7.50 -11.51
C GLU A 125 13.21 -7.30 -10.50
N ALA A 126 14.28 -6.57 -10.83
CA ALA A 126 15.37 -6.26 -9.91
C ALA A 126 14.89 -5.44 -8.70
N ILE A 127 14.06 -4.42 -8.92
CA ILE A 127 13.51 -3.59 -7.82
C ILE A 127 12.57 -4.42 -6.95
N LEU A 128 11.64 -5.17 -7.55
CA LEU A 128 10.69 -6.01 -6.82
C LEU A 128 11.41 -7.11 -6.01
N LEU A 129 12.48 -7.70 -6.56
CA LEU A 129 13.32 -8.65 -5.84
C LEU A 129 14.11 -8.01 -4.71
N ALA A 130 14.61 -6.77 -4.88
CA ALA A 130 15.29 -6.03 -3.81
C ALA A 130 14.37 -5.77 -2.62
N LEU A 131 13.14 -5.34 -2.88
CA LEU A 131 12.12 -5.14 -1.85
C LEU A 131 11.78 -6.45 -1.13
N TYR A 132 11.61 -7.52 -1.90
CA TYR A 132 11.31 -8.83 -1.37
C TYR A 132 12.46 -9.40 -0.52
N SER A 133 13.72 -9.23 -0.95
CA SER A 133 14.89 -9.69 -0.20
C SER A 133 15.11 -8.88 1.08
N HIS A 134 14.85 -7.57 1.04
CA HIS A 134 14.85 -6.71 2.22
C HIS A 134 13.84 -7.21 3.26
N GLU A 135 12.59 -7.45 2.85
CA GLU A 135 11.56 -7.96 3.77
C GLU A 135 11.85 -9.37 4.25
N THR A 136 12.39 -10.24 3.40
CA THR A 136 12.78 -11.61 3.79
C THR A 136 13.88 -11.59 4.86
N THR A 137 14.85 -10.69 4.71
CA THR A 137 15.94 -10.50 5.68
C THR A 137 15.41 -9.93 6.99
N SER A 138 14.52 -8.92 6.91
CA SER A 138 13.85 -8.31 8.06
C SER A 138 13.06 -9.33 8.89
N ARG A 139 12.35 -10.25 8.22
CA ARG A 139 11.58 -11.31 8.89
C ARG A 139 12.44 -12.43 9.48
N ALA A 140 13.72 -12.56 9.11
CA ALA A 140 14.63 -13.60 9.58
C ALA A 140 14.02 -15.03 9.55
N GLY A 141 13.23 -15.34 8.52
CA GLY A 141 12.55 -16.63 8.37
C GLY A 141 11.31 -16.84 9.25
N GLN A 142 10.87 -15.82 10.01
CA GLN A 142 9.67 -15.89 10.84
C GLN A 142 8.41 -15.45 10.08
N PRO A 143 7.25 -16.05 10.37
CA PRO A 143 5.98 -15.58 9.84
C PRO A 143 5.54 -14.30 10.56
N VAL A 144 4.72 -13.48 9.90
CA VAL A 144 4.07 -12.34 10.55
C VAL A 144 2.82 -12.84 11.26
N THR A 145 2.81 -12.78 12.58
CA THR A 145 1.74 -13.29 13.43
C THR A 145 1.09 -12.17 14.25
N VAL A 146 -0.22 -12.27 14.47
CA VAL A 146 -1.00 -11.37 15.33
C VAL A 146 -1.77 -12.19 16.34
N ASN A 147 -1.77 -11.74 17.60
CA ASN A 147 -2.63 -12.31 18.64
C ASN A 147 -4.06 -11.81 18.43
N VAL A 148 -4.99 -12.73 18.18
CA VAL A 148 -6.41 -12.40 18.07
C VAL A 148 -6.94 -12.09 19.46
N PRO A 149 -7.46 -10.87 19.71
CA PRO A 149 -8.03 -10.52 21.00
C PRO A 149 -9.20 -11.43 21.35
N ASP A 150 -9.28 -11.84 22.61
CA ASP A 150 -10.39 -12.61 23.16
C ASP A 150 -10.97 -11.83 24.36
N MET A 151 -12.29 -11.61 24.34
CA MET A 151 -13.03 -10.91 25.39
C MET A 151 -13.04 -11.67 26.73
N SER A 152 -12.67 -12.97 26.71
CA SER A 152 -12.52 -13.77 27.93
C SER A 152 -11.34 -13.31 28.80
N HIS A 153 -10.34 -12.64 28.19
CA HIS A 153 -9.16 -12.14 28.87
C HIS A 153 -9.25 -10.62 29.12
N PRO A 154 -8.78 -10.13 30.28
CA PRO A 154 -8.69 -8.70 30.51
C PRO A 154 -7.72 -8.08 29.50
N SER A 155 -8.05 -6.88 29.04
CA SER A 155 -7.27 -6.11 28.08
C SER A 155 -7.20 -4.65 28.53
N LEU A 156 -6.41 -3.84 27.82
CA LEU A 156 -6.29 -2.41 28.10
C LEU A 156 -7.65 -1.68 28.15
N TYR A 157 -8.66 -2.16 27.42
CA TYR A 157 -9.95 -1.49 27.26
C TYR A 157 -11.11 -2.18 28.00
N HIS A 158 -10.89 -3.37 28.58
CA HIS A 158 -11.96 -4.17 29.17
C HIS A 158 -11.43 -5.09 30.27
N GLU A 159 -12.14 -5.13 31.41
CA GLU A 159 -11.90 -6.07 32.50
C GLU A 159 -12.89 -7.24 32.40
N SER A 160 -12.43 -8.49 32.54
CA SER A 160 -13.35 -9.63 32.52
C SER A 160 -13.90 -9.95 33.92
N THR A 161 -15.23 -9.96 34.05
CA THR A 161 -15.93 -10.10 35.34
C THR A 161 -15.73 -11.47 36.03
N SER A 162 -15.15 -12.44 35.33
CA SER A 162 -14.77 -13.74 35.88
C SER A 162 -13.60 -14.32 35.11
N PRO A 163 -12.55 -14.83 35.76
CA PRO A 163 -11.51 -15.57 35.06
C PRO A 163 -12.16 -16.82 34.46
N ALA A 164 -12.22 -16.89 33.14
CA ALA A 164 -12.66 -18.10 32.47
C ALA A 164 -11.80 -19.27 32.98
N LYS A 165 -12.42 -20.30 33.54
CA LYS A 165 -11.78 -21.59 33.89
C LYS A 165 -11.38 -22.39 32.64
N ASN A 166 -10.94 -21.70 31.61
CA ASN A 166 -10.50 -22.29 30.37
C ASN A 166 -8.98 -22.28 30.43
N ASN A 167 -8.37 -23.46 30.51
CA ASN A 167 -6.92 -23.67 30.40
C ASN A 167 -6.38 -23.33 28.98
N SER A 168 -7.03 -22.41 28.27
CA SER A 168 -6.55 -21.86 27.01
C SER A 168 -5.57 -20.73 27.33
N THR A 169 -4.43 -21.05 27.93
CA THR A 169 -3.31 -20.12 28.09
C THR A 169 -2.56 -19.88 26.76
N ALA A 170 -3.09 -20.36 25.64
CA ALA A 170 -2.57 -20.06 24.32
C ALA A 170 -3.23 -18.77 23.84
N LEU A 171 -2.48 -17.67 23.83
CA LEU A 171 -2.81 -16.52 23.01
C LEU A 171 -3.17 -17.04 21.61
N ASN A 172 -4.36 -16.71 21.11
CA ASN A 172 -4.85 -17.16 19.80
C ASN A 172 -3.99 -16.54 18.69
N LEU A 173 -2.83 -17.13 18.44
CA LEU A 173 -1.85 -16.65 17.46
C LEU A 173 -2.37 -16.97 16.06
N SER A 174 -2.65 -15.93 15.27
CA SER A 174 -3.04 -16.04 13.87
C SER A 174 -1.90 -15.60 12.96
N ILE A 175 -1.68 -16.35 11.88
CA ILE A 175 -0.65 -16.03 10.87
C ILE A 175 -1.27 -15.08 9.85
N VAL A 176 -0.77 -13.84 9.79
CA VAL A 176 -1.23 -12.81 8.84
C VAL A 176 -0.52 -12.94 7.50
N SER A 177 0.79 -13.21 7.53
CA SER A 177 1.62 -13.39 6.34
C SER A 177 2.58 -14.56 6.60
N PRO A 178 2.61 -15.60 5.74
CA PRO A 178 3.49 -16.74 5.93
C PRO A 178 4.96 -16.34 5.81
N THR A 179 5.84 -17.25 6.26
CA THR A 179 7.29 -17.14 6.13
C THR A 179 7.70 -16.87 4.68
N LEU A 180 8.75 -16.06 4.50
CA LEU A 180 9.30 -15.75 3.19
C LEU A 180 10.58 -16.55 2.95
N GLU A 181 10.70 -17.12 1.75
CA GLU A 181 11.90 -17.85 1.30
C GLU A 181 12.72 -16.90 0.41
N PRO A 182 14.06 -16.87 0.49
CA PRO A 182 14.86 -16.02 -0.38
C PRO A 182 14.79 -16.50 -1.84
N HIS A 183 14.60 -15.57 -2.78
CA HIS A 183 14.50 -15.87 -4.21
C HIS A 183 15.50 -15.02 -5.01
N GLY A 184 16.19 -15.63 -5.98
CA GLY A 184 17.13 -14.95 -6.87
C GLY A 184 16.57 -14.48 -8.20
N ALA A 185 15.34 -14.85 -8.56
CA ALA A 185 14.68 -14.48 -9.81
C ALA A 185 13.15 -14.49 -9.69
N VAL A 186 12.44 -13.64 -10.44
CA VAL A 186 10.97 -13.61 -10.45
C VAL A 186 10.43 -14.67 -11.40
N ARG A 187 9.83 -15.72 -10.84
CA ARG A 187 9.14 -16.77 -11.61
C ARG A 187 7.63 -16.53 -11.61
N SER A 188 6.94 -16.96 -12.68
CA SER A 188 5.48 -16.81 -12.81
C SER A 188 4.70 -17.31 -11.58
N THR A 189 5.08 -18.47 -11.02
CA THR A 189 4.43 -19.07 -9.84
C THR A 189 4.61 -18.27 -8.55
N ARG A 190 5.68 -17.48 -8.44
CA ARG A 190 6.01 -16.68 -7.25
C ARG A 190 5.75 -15.19 -7.45
N ARG A 191 5.49 -14.76 -8.68
CA ARG A 191 5.29 -13.36 -9.08
C ARG A 191 4.27 -12.65 -8.19
N ALA A 192 3.10 -13.27 -8.00
CA ALA A 192 2.03 -12.71 -7.19
C ALA A 192 2.47 -12.48 -5.72
N ARG A 193 3.26 -13.40 -5.15
CA ARG A 193 3.75 -13.27 -3.78
C ARG A 193 4.82 -12.19 -3.67
N ILE A 194 5.75 -12.12 -4.62
CA ILE A 194 6.81 -11.08 -4.65
C ILE A 194 6.18 -9.69 -4.75
N VAL A 195 5.27 -9.49 -5.71
CA VAL A 195 4.56 -8.21 -5.86
C VAL A 195 3.66 -7.93 -4.66
N GLY A 196 3.00 -8.95 -4.11
CA GLY A 196 2.18 -8.83 -2.90
C GLY A 196 2.99 -8.32 -1.70
N VAL A 197 4.22 -8.81 -1.49
CA VAL A 197 5.12 -8.32 -0.44
C VAL A 197 5.56 -6.88 -0.68
N ALA A 198 5.85 -6.49 -1.92
CA ALA A 198 6.15 -5.09 -2.23
C ALA A 198 4.95 -4.17 -1.90
N LEU A 199 3.72 -4.63 -2.17
CA LEU A 199 2.50 -3.92 -1.77
C LEU A 199 2.28 -3.93 -0.25
N GLU A 200 2.69 -4.98 0.48
CA GLU A 200 2.67 -5.01 1.96
C GLU A 200 3.63 -3.93 2.52
N LEU A 201 4.83 -3.77 1.95
CA LEU A 201 5.78 -2.72 2.34
C LEU A 201 5.21 -1.32 2.07
N TYR A 202 4.60 -1.12 0.90
CA TYR A 202 3.88 0.11 0.59
C TYR A 202 2.77 0.39 1.61
N PHE A 203 1.96 -0.61 1.93
CA PHE A 203 0.89 -0.50 2.92
C PHE A 203 1.42 -0.12 4.31
N GLY A 204 2.57 -0.67 4.72
CA GLY A 204 3.21 -0.30 5.99
C GLY A 204 3.58 1.18 6.10
N LYS A 205 3.78 1.86 4.97
CA LYS A 205 4.13 3.28 4.87
C LYS A 205 3.04 4.14 4.21
N ILE A 206 1.82 3.63 4.05
CA ILE A 206 0.74 4.26 3.29
C ILE A 206 0.31 5.64 3.80
N HIS A 207 0.47 5.89 5.10
CA HIS A 207 0.15 7.18 5.73
C HIS A 207 1.11 8.29 5.26
N GLU A 208 2.36 7.96 4.96
CA GLU A 208 3.38 8.90 4.45
C GLU A 208 3.23 9.11 2.92
N MET A 209 2.46 8.26 2.22
CA MET A 209 2.36 8.28 0.77
C MET A 209 1.47 9.41 0.25
N PRO A 210 1.92 10.18 -0.77
CA PRO A 210 1.15 11.27 -1.35
C PRO A 210 -0.11 10.76 -2.09
N LYS A 211 -1.12 11.62 -2.22
CA LYS A 211 -2.40 11.28 -2.85
C LYS A 211 -2.27 10.70 -4.25
N SER A 212 -1.33 11.22 -5.06
CA SER A 212 -1.15 10.77 -6.44
C SER A 212 -0.82 9.27 -6.52
N SER A 213 0.04 8.78 -5.61
CA SER A 213 0.43 7.36 -5.54
C SER A 213 -0.75 6.46 -5.20
N LYS A 214 -1.66 6.92 -4.33
CA LYS A 214 -2.88 6.22 -3.94
C LYS A 214 -3.90 6.17 -5.10
N ILE A 215 -4.01 7.26 -5.86
CA ILE A 215 -4.86 7.32 -7.06
C ILE A 215 -4.32 6.40 -8.15
N ASP A 216 -3.01 6.46 -8.44
CA ASP A 216 -2.35 5.56 -9.39
C ASP A 216 -2.61 4.09 -9.04
N PHE A 217 -2.54 3.75 -7.74
CA PHE A 217 -2.87 2.41 -7.25
C PHE A 217 -4.32 2.00 -7.57
N CYS A 218 -5.29 2.89 -7.32
CA CYS A 218 -6.71 2.62 -7.58
C CYS A 218 -6.98 2.45 -9.09
N GLU A 219 -6.31 3.24 -9.93
CA GLU A 219 -6.37 3.13 -11.39
C GLU A 219 -5.91 1.74 -11.85
N PHE A 220 -4.74 1.27 -11.40
CA PHE A 220 -4.27 -0.08 -11.75
C PHE A 220 -5.19 -1.19 -11.24
N CYS A 221 -5.83 -1.04 -10.07
CA CYS A 221 -6.79 -2.01 -9.58
C CYS A 221 -7.99 -2.16 -10.54
N ARG A 222 -8.47 -1.07 -11.14
CA ARG A 222 -9.52 -1.12 -12.17
C ARG A 222 -9.03 -1.84 -13.42
N VAL A 223 -7.83 -1.51 -13.90
CA VAL A 223 -7.22 -2.16 -15.08
C VAL A 223 -7.06 -3.67 -14.86
N TRP A 224 -6.54 -4.09 -13.70
CA TRP A 224 -6.37 -5.50 -13.34
C TRP A 224 -7.69 -6.24 -13.20
N ALA A 225 -8.73 -5.55 -12.73
CA ALA A 225 -10.09 -6.06 -12.69
C ALA A 225 -10.69 -6.30 -14.09
N GLY A 226 -10.07 -5.75 -15.14
CA GLY A 226 -10.59 -5.82 -16.50
C GLY A 226 -11.76 -4.88 -16.75
N ASP A 227 -11.94 -3.88 -15.88
CA ASP A 227 -12.93 -2.81 -16.07
C ASP A 227 -12.48 -1.94 -17.25
N ARG A 228 -13.18 -2.06 -18.38
CA ARG A 228 -12.97 -1.22 -19.54
C ARG A 228 -13.87 0.00 -19.37
N ASP A 229 -13.33 1.21 -19.55
CA ASP A 229 -14.11 2.45 -19.56
C ASP A 229 -15.23 2.47 -20.64
N ASP A 230 -15.27 1.45 -21.51
CA ASP A 230 -16.19 1.30 -22.64
C ASP A 230 -17.61 0.83 -22.26
N ASP A 231 -17.84 0.35 -21.02
CA ASP A 231 -19.16 -0.16 -20.59
C ASP A 231 -20.04 0.90 -19.89
N ARG A 232 -19.49 2.05 -19.48
CA ARG A 232 -20.31 3.13 -18.87
C ARG A 232 -21.04 4.00 -19.90
N ASN A 233 -20.77 3.85 -21.21
CA ASN A 233 -21.33 4.71 -22.26
C ASN A 233 -22.17 3.98 -23.32
N LYS A 234 -22.44 2.68 -23.17
CA LYS A 234 -23.27 1.90 -24.10
C LYS A 234 -24.64 1.55 -23.52
N GLN A 235 -25.39 2.58 -23.13
CA GLN A 235 -26.86 2.51 -23.20
C GLN A 235 -27.30 3.01 -24.59
N SER A 236 -26.87 2.34 -25.66
CA SER A 236 -27.54 2.40 -26.96
C SER A 236 -26.95 1.38 -27.94
N ASP A 237 -27.85 0.56 -28.47
CA ASP A 237 -27.76 -0.20 -29.73
C ASP A 237 -27.06 -1.58 -29.73
N PRO A 238 -27.83 -2.70 -29.79
CA PRO A 238 -27.30 -4.07 -29.80
C PRO A 238 -26.73 -4.53 -31.16
N SER A 239 -26.41 -3.61 -32.08
CA SER A 239 -26.24 -3.93 -33.50
C SER A 239 -24.80 -3.78 -34.04
N ARG A 240 -23.76 -3.72 -33.19
CA ARG A 240 -22.37 -3.60 -33.65
C ARG A 240 -21.48 -4.70 -33.08
N VAL A 241 -21.51 -5.85 -33.73
CA VAL A 241 -20.42 -6.85 -33.66
C VAL A 241 -19.23 -6.23 -34.38
N GLY A 242 -18.40 -5.48 -33.65
CA GLY A 242 -17.16 -4.91 -34.14
C GLY A 242 -15.99 -5.83 -33.81
N GLU A 243 -15.29 -6.27 -34.85
CA GLU A 243 -14.04 -7.03 -34.76
C GLU A 243 -13.05 -6.37 -33.78
N VAL A 244 -12.55 -7.18 -32.85
CA VAL A 244 -11.47 -6.80 -31.94
C VAL A 244 -10.17 -6.81 -32.75
N ASN A 245 -9.79 -5.67 -33.28
CA ASN A 245 -8.42 -5.46 -33.74
C ASN A 245 -7.52 -5.44 -32.50
N ASP A 246 -6.74 -6.51 -32.32
CA ASP A 246 -5.57 -6.53 -31.44
C ASP A 246 -4.53 -5.56 -32.00
N SER A 247 -4.66 -4.28 -31.64
CA SER A 247 -3.58 -3.31 -31.81
C SER A 247 -2.43 -3.75 -30.92
N GLU A 248 -1.25 -4.01 -31.49
CA GLU A 248 -0.01 -4.39 -30.80
C GLU A 248 0.59 -3.28 -29.90
N ASP A 249 -0.22 -2.27 -29.55
CA ASP A 249 0.15 -1.03 -28.86
C ASP A 249 -1.04 -0.63 -27.96
N GLY A 250 -1.06 -0.69 -26.63
CA GLY A 250 -0.12 -1.15 -25.62
C GLY A 250 -0.82 -1.02 -24.24
N VAL A 251 -0.65 -2.01 -23.36
CA VAL A 251 -0.87 -1.96 -21.89
C VAL A 251 -2.29 -1.72 -21.33
N ALA A 252 -3.20 -1.07 -22.07
CA ALA A 252 -4.52 -0.70 -21.56
C ALA A 252 -5.53 -1.88 -21.55
N GLY A 253 -5.99 -2.26 -20.36
CA GLY A 253 -7.22 -3.05 -20.21
C GLY A 253 -7.09 -4.57 -20.24
N ARG A 254 -5.91 -5.14 -19.96
CA ARG A 254 -5.76 -6.60 -19.86
C ARG A 254 -5.96 -7.10 -18.42
N ARG A 255 -7.01 -7.89 -18.24
CA ARG A 255 -7.27 -8.68 -17.04
C ARG A 255 -6.06 -9.54 -16.68
N ILE A 256 -5.64 -9.49 -15.42
CA ILE A 256 -4.55 -10.33 -14.90
C ILE A 256 -5.09 -11.40 -13.92
N PRO A 257 -4.33 -12.49 -13.68
CA PRO A 257 -4.61 -13.38 -12.55
C PRO A 257 -4.41 -12.64 -11.22
N LEU A 258 -5.42 -12.70 -10.35
CA LEU A 258 -5.41 -12.08 -9.02
C LEU A 258 -5.56 -13.16 -7.94
N PRO A 259 -4.51 -13.97 -7.68
CA PRO A 259 -4.54 -14.93 -6.59
C PRO A 259 -4.61 -14.22 -5.24
N TRP A 260 -5.04 -14.95 -4.21
CA TRP A 260 -5.33 -14.36 -2.89
C TRP A 260 -4.13 -13.65 -2.25
N GLU A 261 -2.91 -14.17 -2.46
CA GLU A 261 -1.66 -13.61 -1.93
C GLU A 261 -1.36 -12.21 -2.47
N LEU A 262 -1.85 -11.90 -3.69
CA LEU A 262 -1.76 -10.57 -4.28
C LEU A 262 -2.97 -9.72 -3.92
N LEU A 263 -4.16 -10.32 -3.87
CA LEU A 263 -5.40 -9.60 -3.61
C LEU A 263 -5.52 -9.12 -2.16
N GLN A 264 -4.98 -9.86 -1.19
CA GLN A 264 -5.01 -9.48 0.23
C GLN A 264 -4.37 -8.10 0.49
N PRO A 265 -3.11 -7.82 0.09
CA PRO A 265 -2.54 -6.48 0.27
C PRO A 265 -3.27 -5.42 -0.58
N ILE A 266 -3.80 -5.78 -1.76
CA ILE A 266 -4.60 -4.85 -2.57
C ILE A 266 -5.81 -4.34 -1.80
N LEU A 267 -6.59 -5.26 -1.22
CA LEU A 267 -7.79 -4.92 -0.45
C LEU A 267 -7.46 -4.10 0.82
N ARG A 268 -6.31 -4.33 1.45
CA ARG A 268 -5.87 -3.53 2.61
C ARG A 268 -5.54 -2.09 2.21
N ILE A 269 -4.84 -1.90 1.09
CA ILE A 269 -4.54 -0.57 0.55
C ILE A 269 -5.84 0.14 0.16
N LEU A 270 -6.76 -0.54 -0.54
CA LEU A 270 -8.06 0.02 -0.88
C LEU A 270 -8.89 0.37 0.35
N GLY A 271 -8.85 -0.45 1.41
CA GLY A 271 -9.51 -0.13 2.67
C GLY A 271 -9.05 1.20 3.26
N HIS A 272 -7.74 1.45 3.27
CA HIS A 272 -7.20 2.75 3.66
C HIS A 272 -7.67 3.89 2.73
N CYS A 273 -7.70 3.67 1.42
CA CYS A 273 -8.17 4.69 0.47
C CYS A 273 -9.68 4.97 0.56
N VAL A 274 -10.51 3.97 0.88
CA VAL A 274 -11.94 4.16 1.21
C VAL A 274 -12.09 4.98 2.49
N MET A 275 -11.17 4.81 3.45
CA MET A 275 -11.15 5.64 4.65
C MET A 275 -10.74 7.10 4.41
N ALA A 276 -10.21 7.43 3.23
CA ALA A 276 -9.81 8.79 2.89
C ALA A 276 -11.00 9.79 2.88
N ARG A 277 -12.24 9.28 2.79
CA ARG A 277 -13.45 10.10 2.89
C ARG A 277 -13.56 10.85 4.22
N TRP A 278 -13.25 10.19 5.33
CA TRP A 278 -13.25 10.80 6.66
C TRP A 278 -12.06 11.74 6.88
N ALA A 279 -11.06 11.71 5.99
CA ALA A 279 -9.95 12.66 5.94
C ALA A 279 -10.18 13.80 4.91
N ASN A 280 -11.40 13.94 4.37
CA ASN A 280 -11.79 14.93 3.37
C ASN A 280 -11.06 14.82 2.01
N ASP A 281 -10.47 13.68 1.67
CA ASP A 281 -9.86 13.43 0.37
C ASP A 281 -10.84 12.68 -0.54
N LYS A 282 -11.72 13.46 -1.18
CA LYS A 282 -12.78 12.93 -2.07
C LYS A 282 -12.20 12.23 -3.30
N GLU A 283 -11.10 12.75 -3.87
CA GLU A 283 -10.49 12.19 -5.09
C GLU A 283 -10.01 10.76 -4.86
N VAL A 284 -9.29 10.53 -3.75
CA VAL A 284 -8.81 9.19 -3.38
C VAL A 284 -9.98 8.27 -3.04
N PHE A 285 -10.99 8.77 -2.34
CA PHE A 285 -12.18 8.01 -1.99
C PHE A 285 -12.96 7.52 -3.22
N ASP A 286 -13.26 8.42 -4.15
CA ASP A 286 -14.04 8.10 -5.35
C ASP A 286 -13.28 7.07 -6.22
N ALA A 287 -11.96 7.27 -6.40
CA ALA A 287 -11.11 6.33 -7.12
C ALA A 287 -11.07 4.94 -6.45
N ALA A 288 -10.97 4.90 -5.12
CA ALA A 288 -10.96 3.64 -4.37
C ALA A 288 -12.31 2.92 -4.41
N LYS A 289 -13.42 3.66 -4.34
CA LYS A 289 -14.78 3.10 -4.43
C LYS A 289 -15.02 2.46 -5.79
N ASP A 290 -14.61 3.13 -6.87
CA ASP A 290 -14.68 2.58 -8.22
C ASP A 290 -13.78 1.34 -8.36
N ALA A 291 -12.55 1.38 -7.86
CA ALA A 291 -11.65 0.22 -7.85
C ALA A 291 -12.22 -0.98 -7.08
N CYS A 292 -12.82 -0.76 -5.90
CA CYS A 292 -13.49 -1.80 -5.12
C CYS A 292 -14.66 -2.42 -5.88
N ARG A 293 -15.44 -1.60 -6.61
CA ARG A 293 -16.55 -2.08 -7.45
C ARG A 293 -16.04 -2.99 -8.55
N SER A 294 -15.02 -2.56 -9.28
CA SER A 294 -14.43 -3.35 -10.37
C SER A 294 -13.87 -4.68 -9.86
N LEU A 295 -13.16 -4.67 -8.72
CA LEU A 295 -12.64 -5.89 -8.09
C LEU A 295 -13.74 -6.80 -7.53
N HIS A 296 -14.85 -6.25 -7.02
CA HIS A 296 -15.98 -7.06 -6.57
C HIS A 296 -16.63 -7.80 -7.75
N VAL A 297 -16.92 -7.10 -8.86
CA VAL A 297 -17.44 -7.72 -10.10
C VAL A 297 -16.49 -8.82 -10.59
N ARG A 298 -15.19 -8.54 -10.59
CA ARG A 298 -14.13 -9.52 -10.90
C ARG A 298 -14.18 -10.74 -9.99
N ALA A 299 -14.30 -10.54 -8.67
CA ALA A 299 -14.32 -11.60 -7.68
C ALA A 299 -15.55 -12.51 -7.82
N VAL A 300 -16.71 -11.93 -8.14
CA VAL A 300 -17.94 -12.66 -8.46
C VAL A 300 -17.76 -13.51 -9.72
N HIS A 301 -17.19 -12.92 -10.79
CA HIS A 301 -16.86 -13.66 -12.01
C HIS A 301 -15.91 -14.83 -11.74
N ASP A 302 -14.90 -14.64 -10.88
CA ASP A 302 -13.95 -15.70 -10.53
C ASP A 302 -14.45 -16.67 -9.45
N THR A 303 -15.67 -16.47 -8.94
CA THR A 303 -16.28 -17.29 -7.87
C THR A 303 -15.39 -17.42 -6.62
N ASN A 304 -14.60 -16.38 -6.32
CA ASN A 304 -13.68 -16.38 -5.18
C ASN A 304 -14.38 -15.83 -3.93
N ALA A 305 -14.90 -16.72 -3.07
CA ALA A 305 -15.69 -16.34 -1.89
C ALA A 305 -14.98 -15.36 -0.94
N LYS A 306 -13.67 -15.54 -0.69
CA LYS A 306 -12.89 -14.64 0.18
C LYS A 306 -12.79 -13.23 -0.41
N ALA A 307 -12.54 -13.15 -1.72
CA ALA A 307 -12.46 -11.90 -2.46
C ALA A 307 -13.81 -11.18 -2.52
N ILE A 308 -14.91 -11.92 -2.78
CA ILE A 308 -16.26 -11.38 -2.82
C ILE A 308 -16.60 -10.73 -1.48
N LEU A 309 -16.42 -11.46 -0.38
CA LEU A 309 -16.75 -10.99 0.96
C LEU A 309 -15.93 -9.75 1.34
N ALA A 310 -14.62 -9.77 1.09
CA ALA A 310 -13.75 -8.64 1.43
C ALA A 310 -14.04 -7.39 0.58
N ALA A 311 -14.19 -7.53 -0.74
CA ALA A 311 -14.49 -6.40 -1.62
C ALA A 311 -15.89 -5.82 -1.37
N GLU A 312 -16.89 -6.67 -1.11
CA GLU A 312 -18.24 -6.22 -0.76
C GLU A 312 -18.27 -5.48 0.57
N SER A 313 -17.52 -5.97 1.58
CA SER A 313 -17.41 -5.29 2.88
C SER A 313 -16.85 -3.87 2.73
N LEU A 314 -15.83 -3.68 1.88
CA LEU A 314 -15.27 -2.36 1.57
C LEU A 314 -16.27 -1.47 0.83
N LEU A 315 -17.06 -2.02 -0.10
CA LEU A 315 -18.11 -1.27 -0.79
C LEU A 315 -19.21 -0.81 0.16
N ARG A 316 -19.64 -1.69 1.09
CA ARG A 316 -20.63 -1.35 2.12
C ARG A 316 -20.11 -0.23 3.02
N LEU A 317 -18.85 -0.34 3.46
CA LEU A 317 -18.19 0.71 4.24
C LEU A 317 -18.14 2.05 3.48
N GLY A 318 -17.74 2.04 2.20
CA GLY A 318 -17.72 3.24 1.38
C GLY A 318 -19.11 3.84 1.12
N ASN A 319 -20.16 3.01 1.07
CA ASN A 319 -21.53 3.48 0.96
C ASN A 319 -22.01 4.15 2.26
N MET A 320 -21.69 3.59 3.43
CA MET A 320 -21.97 4.22 4.73
C MET A 320 -21.30 5.60 4.82
N ALA A 321 -20.01 5.68 4.46
CA ALA A 321 -19.27 6.95 4.42
C ALA A 321 -19.88 7.99 3.46
N SER A 322 -20.55 7.53 2.39
CA SER A 322 -21.22 8.42 1.44
C SER A 322 -22.50 8.99 2.02
N LEU A 323 -23.24 8.20 2.82
CA LEU A 323 -24.54 8.55 3.40
C LEU A 323 -24.40 9.46 4.63
N GLU A 324 -23.40 9.22 5.49
CA GLU A 324 -23.16 10.04 6.69
C GLU A 324 -22.97 11.53 6.34
N LEU A 325 -22.32 11.82 5.22
CA LEU A 325 -22.01 13.19 4.78
C LEU A 325 -23.11 13.83 3.92
N THR A 326 -24.10 13.06 3.46
CA THR A 326 -25.32 13.63 2.85
C THR A 326 -26.38 13.96 3.89
N ASN A 327 -26.25 13.41 5.10
CA ASN A 327 -27.19 13.56 6.20
C ASN A 327 -26.69 14.56 7.26
N GLU A 328 -25.75 15.46 6.93
CA GLU A 328 -25.30 16.53 7.84
C GLU A 328 -26.45 17.47 8.28
N ASP A 329 -27.64 17.38 7.67
CA ASP A 329 -28.85 18.06 8.15
C ASP A 329 -29.61 17.29 9.27
N GLU A 330 -29.29 16.03 9.58
CA GLU A 330 -29.94 15.22 10.64
C GLU A 330 -29.01 14.18 11.32
N ALA A 331 -27.74 14.51 11.59
CA ALA A 331 -26.84 13.57 12.27
C ALA A 331 -26.92 13.74 13.81
N ALA A 332 -27.82 12.97 14.45
CA ALA A 332 -27.68 12.66 15.88
C ALA A 332 -26.42 11.81 16.09
N ASP A 333 -25.57 12.22 17.03
CA ASP A 333 -24.35 11.51 17.41
C ASP A 333 -24.71 10.11 17.94
N PRO A 334 -24.22 9.01 17.33
CA PRO A 334 -24.49 7.65 17.79
C PRO A 334 -23.87 7.32 19.17
N THR A 335 -23.04 8.21 19.73
CA THR A 335 -22.53 8.13 21.10
C THR A 335 -23.28 8.99 22.11
N GLU A 336 -24.25 9.80 21.69
CA GLU A 336 -25.13 10.51 22.61
C GLU A 336 -26.19 9.57 23.19
N ILE A 337 -26.12 9.36 24.51
CA ILE A 337 -27.19 8.71 25.26
C ILE A 337 -28.36 9.71 25.30
N PRO A 338 -29.57 9.36 24.83
CA PRO A 338 -30.69 10.29 24.88
C PRO A 338 -31.02 10.62 26.33
N THR A 339 -30.69 11.84 26.77
CA THR A 339 -31.05 12.35 28.10
C THR A 339 -32.55 12.61 28.12
N THR A 340 -33.34 11.59 28.43
CA THR A 340 -34.74 11.74 28.79
C THR A 340 -34.82 12.29 30.21
N ASN A 341 -34.57 13.59 30.37
CA ASN A 341 -34.86 14.32 31.61
C ASN A 341 -36.37 14.54 31.73
N ILE A 342 -37.13 13.46 31.98
CA ILE A 342 -38.49 13.54 32.48
C ILE A 342 -38.55 12.68 33.74
N LEU A 343 -38.22 13.29 34.87
CA LEU A 343 -38.65 12.79 36.17
C LEU A 343 -40.12 13.22 36.34
N THR A 344 -41.06 12.34 35.98
CA THR A 344 -42.44 12.46 36.46
C THR A 344 -42.44 12.21 37.96
N LEU A 345 -42.51 13.30 38.73
CA LEU A 345 -42.89 13.26 40.14
C LEU A 345 -44.41 13.06 40.20
N ASN A 346 -44.83 11.92 40.74
CA ASN A 346 -46.20 11.67 41.18
C ASN A 346 -46.51 12.39 42.48
#